data_AF-A0A061I064-F1
#
_entry.id   AF-A0A061I064-F1
#
_cell.length_a   1.000
_cell.length_b   1.000
_cell.length_c   1.000
_cell.angle_alpha   90.00
_cell.angle_beta   90.00
_cell.angle_gamma   90.00
#
_symmetry.space_group_name_H-M   'P 1'
#
loop_
_entity.id
_entity.type
_entity.pdbx_description
1 polymer ?
#
loop_
_entity_poly.entity_id
_entity_poly.type
_entity_poly.pdbx_seq_one_letter_code
_entity_poly.pdbx_strand_id
1 'polypeptide(L)'
;IIIPHNQVNRKSDIYVCMISFAHNVAAQGKYIAIVSTTVETKEPEKEIRPALELLEPIEQKFVSVSDLFVPKDLGTESQIFISRADDATTHFETTCDDIKDIYKRMTGSEFDFEEMKCKKNDTYGED
;
A
#
# COMPACT_ATOMS: atom_id res chain seq x y z
N ILE A 1 -2.47 12.83 -0.81
CA ILE A 1 -1.54 13.93 -0.44
C ILE A 1 -0.23 13.29 -0.02
N ILE A 2 0.90 13.82 -0.45
CA ILE A 2 2.23 13.39 -0.01
C ILE A 2 2.85 14.59 0.72
N ILE A 3 3.36 14.35 1.93
CA ILE A 3 4.14 15.32 2.71
C ILE A 3 5.58 14.82 2.69
N PRO A 4 6.46 15.39 1.84
CA PRO A 4 7.83 14.90 1.71
C PRO A 4 8.61 15.08 3.00
N HIS A 5 9.39 14.07 3.38
CA HIS A 5 10.14 14.00 4.64
C HIS A 5 11.00 15.24 4.93
N ASN A 6 11.63 15.81 3.89
CA ASN A 6 12.44 17.02 4.01
C ASN A 6 11.64 18.28 4.43
N GLN A 7 10.33 18.31 4.18
CA GLN A 7 9.46 19.43 4.58
C GLN A 7 9.06 19.36 6.06
N VAL A 8 9.20 18.19 6.68
CA VAL A 8 8.78 17.93 8.08
C VAL A 8 9.92 17.39 8.94
N ASN A 9 11.17 17.51 8.47
CA ASN A 9 12.38 17.08 9.16
C ASN A 9 12.34 15.60 9.61
N ARG A 10 11.91 14.72 8.71
CA ARG A 10 11.85 13.27 8.88
C ARG A 10 12.76 12.55 7.90
N LYS A 11 12.89 11.23 8.03
CA LYS A 11 13.55 10.37 7.04
C LYS A 11 12.57 9.71 6.07
N SER A 12 11.30 9.61 6.47
CA SER A 12 10.23 8.95 5.74
C SER A 12 9.09 9.93 5.48
N ASP A 13 8.53 9.85 4.28
CA ASP A 13 7.38 10.67 3.87
C ASP A 13 6.14 10.32 4.70
N ILE A 14 5.18 11.23 4.73
CA ILE A 14 3.84 10.97 5.27
C ILE A 14 2.86 10.99 4.11
N TYR A 15 2.03 9.95 4.02
CA TYR A 15 1.02 9.80 2.99
C TYR A 15 -0.36 10.01 3.59
N VAL A 16 -1.24 10.68 2.83
CA VAL A 16 -2.67 10.78 3.15
C VAL A 16 -3.48 10.32 1.95
N CYS A 17 -4.19 9.19 2.10
CA CYS A 17 -5.19 8.74 1.15
C CYS A 17 -6.57 9.15 1.66
N MET A 18 -7.35 9.85 0.84
CA MET A 18 -8.70 10.27 1.19
C MET A 18 -9.69 9.69 0.20
N ILE A 19 -10.67 8.99 0.75
CA ILE A 19 -11.82 8.41 0.04
C ILE A 19 -13.10 8.75 0.80
N SER A 20 -14.26 8.53 0.19
CA SER A 20 -15.52 9.03 0.73
C SER A 20 -16.70 8.17 0.29
N PHE A 21 -17.91 8.60 0.64
CA PHE A 21 -19.16 8.04 0.13
C PHE A 21 -19.19 7.86 -1.40
N ALA A 22 -18.46 8.67 -2.16
CA ALA A 22 -18.36 8.53 -3.62
C ALA A 22 -17.75 7.18 -4.08
N HIS A 23 -17.02 6.51 -3.19
CA HIS A 23 -16.43 5.18 -3.41
C HIS A 23 -17.21 4.07 -2.68
N ASN A 24 -18.39 4.36 -2.13
CA ASN A 24 -19.22 3.44 -1.34
C ASN A 24 -18.54 2.83 -0.10
N VAL A 25 -17.56 3.53 0.48
CA VAL A 25 -16.84 3.08 1.69
C VAL A 25 -17.28 3.80 2.97
N ALA A 26 -18.12 4.82 2.85
CA ALA A 26 -18.60 5.63 3.98
C ALA A 26 -20.05 6.08 3.75
N ALA A 27 -20.77 6.41 4.82
CA ALA A 27 -22.11 6.98 4.74
C ALA A 27 -22.12 8.32 4.00
N GLN A 28 -23.27 8.71 3.45
CA GLN A 28 -23.44 9.95 2.68
C GLN A 28 -22.88 11.17 3.42
N GLY A 29 -22.02 11.94 2.75
CA GLY A 29 -21.38 13.13 3.32
C GLY A 29 -20.20 12.86 4.26
N LYS A 30 -19.80 11.60 4.47
CA LYS A 30 -18.62 11.23 5.28
C LYS A 30 -17.40 10.91 4.41
N TYR A 31 -16.24 11.14 5.02
CA TYR A 31 -14.92 10.97 4.41
C TYR A 31 -14.04 10.12 5.32
N ILE A 32 -13.17 9.31 4.72
CA ILE A 32 -12.16 8.52 5.41
C ILE A 32 -10.80 9.02 4.91
N ALA A 33 -10.02 9.60 5.81
CA ALA A 33 -8.63 9.97 5.56
C ALA A 33 -7.70 9.01 6.30
N ILE A 34 -6.88 8.28 5.56
CA ILE A 34 -5.90 7.33 6.08
C ILE A 34 -4.53 8.01 6.00
N VAL A 35 -3.89 8.17 7.17
CA VAL A 35 -2.55 8.76 7.29
C VAL A 35 -1.56 7.67 7.65
N SER A 36 -0.47 7.55 6.89
CA SER A 36 0.55 6.52 7.08
C SER A 36 1.97 7.08 6.92
N THR A 37 2.91 6.56 7.72
CA THR A 37 4.36 6.83 7.63
C THR A 37 5.12 5.70 8.32
N THR A 38 6.41 5.56 8.01
CA THR A 38 7.31 4.66 8.74
C THR A 38 7.64 5.28 10.11
N VAL A 39 7.53 4.50 11.17
CA VAL A 39 7.81 4.96 12.55
C VAL A 39 9.31 5.24 12.74
N GLU A 40 9.65 6.42 13.26
CA GLU A 40 11.03 6.85 13.52
C GLU A 40 11.32 7.11 15.00
N THR A 41 10.28 7.23 15.83
CA THR A 41 10.39 7.59 17.25
C THR A 41 9.58 6.66 18.16
N LYS A 42 9.67 6.88 19.47
CA LYS A 42 8.85 6.17 20.46
C LYS A 42 7.44 6.77 20.61
N GLU A 43 7.13 7.85 19.89
CA GLU A 43 5.84 8.54 19.96
C GLU A 43 5.21 8.66 18.55
N PRO A 44 4.75 7.54 17.95
CA PRO A 44 4.33 7.49 16.54
C PRO A 44 3.22 8.48 16.17
N GLU A 45 2.26 8.73 17.08
CA GLU A 45 1.16 9.65 16.82
C GLU A 45 1.62 11.11 16.65
N LYS A 46 2.76 11.51 17.25
CA LYS A 46 3.30 12.86 17.06
C LYS A 46 3.90 13.04 15.68
N GLU A 47 4.37 11.96 15.07
CA GLU A 47 5.04 11.97 13.76
C GLU A 47 4.07 12.36 12.63
N ILE A 48 2.80 11.98 12.76
CA ILE A 48 1.75 12.25 11.77
C ILE A 48 1.01 13.58 12.00
N ARG A 49 1.37 14.35 13.03
CA ARG A 49 0.72 15.63 13.36
C ARG A 49 0.61 16.60 12.16
N PRO A 50 1.66 16.80 11.32
CA PRO A 50 1.55 17.70 10.16
C PRO A 50 0.42 17.32 9.19
N ALA A 51 0.08 16.03 9.10
CA ALA A 51 -1.06 15.59 8.29
C ALA A 51 -2.39 15.78 9.03
N LEU A 52 -2.45 15.49 10.33
CA LEU A 52 -3.67 15.66 11.13
C LEU A 52 -4.14 17.11 11.17
N GLU A 53 -3.21 18.08 11.27
CA GLU A 53 -3.53 19.51 11.25
C GLU A 53 -4.23 19.95 9.96
N LEU A 54 -4.00 19.26 8.83
CA LEU A 54 -4.68 19.53 7.55
C LEU A 54 -6.10 18.95 7.49
N LEU A 55 -6.44 18.03 8.40
CA LEU A 55 -7.68 17.25 8.38
C LEU A 55 -8.70 17.72 9.43
N GLU A 56 -8.32 18.65 10.31
CA GLU A 56 -9.24 19.16 11.34
C GLU A 56 -10.44 19.92 10.72
N PRO A 57 -11.67 19.74 11.25
CA PRO A 57 -12.02 18.93 12.43
C PRO A 57 -12.16 17.43 12.15
N ILE A 58 -11.54 16.59 12.99
CA ILE A 58 -11.65 15.12 12.91
C ILE A 58 -12.75 14.61 13.85
N GLU A 59 -13.75 13.90 13.31
CA GLU A 59 -14.86 13.34 14.10
C GLU A 59 -14.44 12.15 14.97
N GLN A 60 -13.61 11.26 14.43
CA GLN A 60 -13.08 10.10 15.16
C GLN A 60 -11.73 9.67 14.58
N LYS A 61 -10.81 9.22 15.44
CA LYS A 61 -9.48 8.73 15.05
C LYS A 61 -9.27 7.30 15.55
N PHE A 62 -8.79 6.43 14.66
CA PHE A 62 -8.37 5.06 14.98
C PHE A 62 -6.89 4.93 14.66
N VAL A 63 -6.10 4.45 15.62
CA VAL A 63 -4.63 4.39 15.52
C VAL A 63 -4.17 2.95 15.58
N SER A 64 -3.30 2.55 14.65
CA SER A 64 -2.67 1.24 14.62
C SER A 64 -1.19 1.40 14.26
N VAL A 65 -0.35 0.56 14.87
CA VAL A 65 1.08 0.45 14.55
C VAL A 65 1.34 -1.02 14.25
N SER A 66 2.04 -1.28 13.15
CA SER A 66 2.29 -2.64 12.65
C SER A 66 3.77 -2.83 12.37
N ASP A 67 4.31 -3.99 12.75
CA ASP A 67 5.66 -4.40 12.37
C ASP A 67 5.68 -4.85 10.90
N LEU A 68 6.71 -4.44 10.15
CA LEU A 68 6.91 -4.84 8.75
C LEU A 68 7.90 -6.00 8.68
N PHE A 69 7.47 -7.10 8.06
CA PHE A 69 8.27 -8.31 7.89
C PHE A 69 8.68 -8.53 6.44
N VAL A 70 9.84 -9.18 6.25
CA VAL A 70 10.36 -9.59 4.95
C VAL A 70 10.79 -11.06 5.01
N PRO A 71 10.73 -11.81 3.89
CA PRO A 71 11.19 -13.20 3.87
C PRO A 71 12.68 -13.30 4.17
N LYS A 72 13.06 -14.27 5.01
CA LYS A 72 14.47 -14.67 5.20
C LYS A 72 14.94 -15.69 4.16
N ASP A 73 13.99 -16.44 3.62
CA ASP A 73 14.20 -17.43 2.57
C ASP A 73 13.39 -17.00 1.33
N LEU A 74 14.06 -16.98 0.18
CA LEU A 74 13.45 -16.60 -1.09
C LEU A 74 12.63 -17.74 -1.71
N GLY A 75 12.65 -18.95 -1.17
CA GLY A 75 11.77 -20.02 -1.61
C GLY A 75 12.27 -20.80 -2.83
N THR A 76 13.41 -20.46 -3.42
CA THR A 76 13.93 -21.15 -4.60
C THR A 76 14.27 -22.61 -4.30
N GLU A 77 14.80 -22.91 -3.11
CA GLU A 77 15.09 -24.27 -2.67
C GLU A 77 13.93 -24.88 -1.86
N SER A 78 13.39 -24.13 -0.90
CA SER A 78 12.34 -24.62 -0.01
C SER A 78 10.97 -24.74 -0.67
N GLN A 79 10.76 -24.08 -1.82
CA GLN A 79 9.49 -23.96 -2.52
C GLN A 79 8.38 -23.31 -1.68
N ILE A 80 8.76 -22.48 -0.70
CA ILE A 80 7.86 -21.67 0.12
C ILE A 80 8.12 -20.19 -0.19
N PHE A 81 7.19 -19.54 -0.89
CA PHE A 81 7.34 -18.17 -1.36
C PHE A 81 6.50 -17.22 -0.51
N ILE A 82 7.17 -16.45 0.35
CA ILE A 82 6.53 -15.52 1.29
C ILE A 82 6.63 -14.08 0.72
N SER A 83 5.55 -13.32 0.85
CA SER A 83 5.49 -11.90 0.48
C SER A 83 6.11 -10.99 1.53
N ARG A 84 6.45 -9.77 1.15
CA ARG A 84 6.80 -8.68 2.08
C ARG A 84 5.50 -8.10 2.67
N ALA A 85 5.61 -7.50 3.85
CA ALA A 85 4.52 -6.72 4.42
C ALA A 85 4.31 -5.41 3.61
N ASP A 86 3.06 -4.97 3.50
CA ASP A 86 2.74 -3.69 2.86
C ASP A 86 3.39 -2.53 3.61
N ASP A 87 4.07 -1.65 2.87
CA ASP A 87 4.73 -0.48 3.43
C ASP A 87 3.74 0.67 3.69
N ALA A 88 4.27 1.82 4.11
CA ALA A 88 3.44 2.98 4.45
C ALA A 88 2.89 3.75 3.23
N THR A 89 3.27 3.39 2.00
CA THR A 89 2.83 4.11 0.80
C THR A 89 1.34 3.89 0.54
N THR A 90 0.68 4.85 -0.10
CA THR A 90 -0.76 4.78 -0.41
C THR A 90 -1.03 4.39 -1.87
N HIS A 91 -0.05 3.81 -2.53
CA HIS A 91 -0.14 3.29 -3.90
C HIS A 91 0.55 1.93 -3.97
N PHE A 92 0.25 1.16 -5.02
CA PHE A 92 0.62 -0.26 -5.08
C PHE A 92 1.94 -0.56 -5.79
N GLU A 93 2.84 0.42 -5.94
CA GLU A 93 4.04 0.20 -6.74
C GLU A 93 4.95 -0.87 -6.11
N THR A 94 5.28 -0.72 -4.84
CA THR A 94 6.12 -1.68 -4.09
C THR A 94 5.44 -3.04 -3.92
N THR A 95 4.12 -3.06 -3.73
CA THR A 95 3.32 -4.29 -3.73
C THR A 95 3.38 -4.99 -5.10
N CYS A 96 3.30 -4.25 -6.22
CA CYS A 96 3.40 -4.82 -7.55
C CYS A 96 4.80 -5.38 -7.84
N ASP A 97 5.84 -4.73 -7.35
CA ASP A 97 7.21 -5.24 -7.46
C ASP A 97 7.41 -6.52 -6.65
N ASP A 98 6.80 -6.63 -5.47
CA ASP A 98 6.81 -7.88 -4.68
C ASP A 98 6.06 -9.01 -5.39
N ILE A 99 4.92 -8.72 -6.02
CA ILE A 99 4.16 -9.70 -6.83
C ILE A 99 5.01 -10.22 -7.99
N LYS A 100 5.67 -9.34 -8.75
CA LYS A 100 6.55 -9.74 -9.87
C LYS A 100 7.74 -10.55 -9.38
N ASP A 101 8.35 -10.15 -8.26
CA ASP A 101 9.47 -10.86 -7.65
C ASP A 101 9.07 -12.29 -7.22
N ILE A 102 7.94 -12.43 -6.52
CA ILE A 102 7.40 -13.75 -6.12
C ILE A 102 7.14 -14.59 -7.36
N TYR A 103 6.46 -14.04 -8.38
CA TYR A 103 6.18 -14.77 -9.62
C TYR A 103 7.47 -15.30 -10.24
N LYS A 104 8.49 -14.45 -10.41
CA LYS A 104 9.77 -14.84 -10.98
C LYS A 104 10.47 -15.93 -10.17
N ARG A 105 10.44 -15.85 -8.84
CA ARG A 105 11.01 -16.88 -7.95
C ARG A 105 10.29 -18.22 -8.09
N MET A 106 8.97 -18.19 -8.30
CA MET A 106 8.14 -19.39 -8.46
C MET A 106 8.30 -20.05 -9.84
N THR A 107 8.28 -19.26 -10.91
CA THR A 107 8.21 -19.77 -12.29
C THR A 107 9.58 -19.89 -12.95
N GLY A 108 10.58 -19.16 -12.45
CA GLY A 108 11.90 -19.06 -13.05
C GLY A 108 11.98 -18.09 -14.24
N SER A 109 10.90 -17.38 -14.59
CA SER A 109 10.83 -16.43 -15.71
C SER A 109 10.24 -15.08 -15.30
N GLU A 110 10.60 -14.03 -16.03
CA GLU A 110 9.97 -12.71 -15.85
C GLU A 110 8.47 -12.77 -16.16
N PHE A 111 7.69 -11.92 -15.49
CA PHE A 111 6.26 -11.80 -15.76
C PHE A 111 6.02 -11.09 -17.10
N ASP A 112 5.34 -11.76 -18.03
CA ASP A 112 4.94 -11.17 -19.31
C ASP A 112 3.47 -10.70 -19.28
N PHE A 113 3.28 -9.38 -19.37
CA PHE A 113 1.94 -8.78 -19.41
C PHE A 113 1.17 -9.10 -20.69
N GLU A 114 1.84 -9.46 -21.79
CA GLU A 114 1.17 -9.82 -23.03
C GLU A 114 0.40 -11.13 -22.90
N GLU A 115 0.87 -12.06 -22.06
CA GLU A 115 0.17 -13.32 -21.80
C GLU A 115 -1.16 -13.12 -21.07
N MET A 116 -1.32 -11.99 -20.37
CA MET A 116 -2.53 -11.64 -19.60
C MET A 116 -3.57 -10.87 -20.42
N LYS A 117 -3.25 -10.48 -21.66
CA LYS A 117 -4.24 -9.79 -22.51
C LYS A 117 -5.37 -10.75 -22.86
N CYS A 118 -6.60 -10.32 -22.56
CA CYS A 118 -7.82 -11.02 -22.96
C CYS A 118 -7.82 -11.21 -24.49
N LYS A 119 -7.78 -12.47 -24.92
CA LYS A 119 -7.88 -12.85 -26.33
C LYS A 119 -9.35 -12.99 -26.70
N LYS A 120 -9.67 -12.87 -28.00
CA LYS A 120 -11.05 -13.09 -28.48
C LYS A 120 -11.65 -14.44 -28.06
N ASN A 121 -10.80 -15.44 -27.84
CA ASN A 121 -11.22 -16.77 -27.40
C ASN A 121 -11.53 -16.85 -25.90
N ASP A 122 -11.20 -15.81 -25.12
CA ASP A 122 -11.44 -15.72 -23.68
C ASP A 122 -12.79 -15.04 -23.37
N THR A 123 -13.45 -14.46 -24.38
CA THR A 123 -14.78 -13.85 -24.26
C THR A 123 -15.87 -14.83 -24.66
N TYR A 124 -16.76 -15.16 -23.73
CA TYR A 124 -17.94 -15.98 -24.00
C TYR A 124 -19.07 -15.09 -24.55
N GLY A 125 -19.52 -15.34 -25.80
CA GLY A 125 -20.73 -14.70 -26.36
C GLY A 125 -20.57 -13.86 -27.63
N GLU A 126 -19.47 -13.97 -28.39
CA GLU A 126 -19.43 -13.49 -29.79
C GLU A 126 -19.58 -14.66 -30.77
N ASP A 127 -20.81 -15.14 -30.94
CA ASP A 127 -21.31 -15.74 -32.20
C ASP A 127 -22.39 -14.80 -32.77
#